data_AF-A0A7I9WCY6-F1
#
_entry.id   AF-A0A7I9WCY6-F1
#
_cell.length_a   1.000
_cell.length_b   1.000
_cell.length_c   1.000
_cell.angle_alpha   90.00
_cell.angle_beta   90.00
_cell.angle_gamma   90.00
#
_symmetry.space_group_name_H-M   'P 1'
#
loop_
_entity.id
_entity.type
_entity.pdbx_description
1 polymer ?
#
loop_
_entity_poly.entity_id
_entity_poly.type
_entity_poly.pdbx_seq_one_letter_code
_entity_poly.pdbx_strand_id
1 'polypeptide(L)'
;MLPEPLSRLVCDLVTTRRGHAVLGDQGTSAWLFPGGQPHRPVSADRLGQRLRLIGLRPAQTRSTALFQLATELPAAVLARMLGIHINVAVQWQHYSAGDWTNYAADVSRRPKTL
;
A
#
# COMPACT_ATOMS: atom_id res chain seq x y z
N MET A 1 -6.19 10.45 6.37
CA MET A 1 -6.09 9.86 7.71
C MET A 1 -5.70 8.40 7.57
N LEU A 2 -4.66 7.94 8.27
CA LEU A 2 -4.25 6.53 8.26
C LEU A 2 -5.06 5.77 9.33
N PRO A 3 -5.45 4.50 9.09
CA PRO A 3 -6.17 3.71 10.08
C PRO A 3 -5.24 3.33 11.25
N GLU A 4 -5.82 3.14 12.44
CA GLU A 4 -5.11 2.53 13.57
C GLU A 4 -4.99 1.01 13.34
N PRO A 5 -3.88 0.33 13.69
CA PRO A 5 -2.71 0.79 14.44
C PRO A 5 -1.61 1.49 13.62
N LEU A 6 -1.80 1.61 12.31
CA LEU A 6 -0.76 2.10 11.40
C LEU A 6 -0.41 3.56 11.67
N SER A 7 -1.40 4.37 12.05
CA SER A 7 -1.21 5.79 12.37
C SER A 7 -0.19 5.99 13.48
N ARG A 8 -0.35 5.26 14.60
CA ARG A 8 0.57 5.27 15.73
C ARG A 8 1.97 4.78 15.34
N LEU A 9 2.06 3.69 14.59
CA LEU A 9 3.35 3.16 14.12
C LEU A 9 4.11 4.15 13.24
N VAL A 10 3.41 4.92 12.41
CA VAL A 10 4.03 5.97 11.59
C VAL A 10 4.49 7.15 12.46
N CYS A 11 3.69 7.58 13.43
CA CYS A 11 4.09 8.61 14.39
C CYS A 11 5.33 8.20 15.19
N ASP A 12 5.33 6.97 15.73
CA ASP A 12 6.48 6.41 16.45
C ASP A 12 7.71 6.30 15.54
N LEU A 13 7.53 5.96 14.26
CA LEU A 13 8.62 5.93 13.29
C LEU A 13 9.19 7.32 13.01
N VAL A 14 8.34 8.34 12.90
CA VAL A 14 8.78 9.74 12.67
C VAL A 14 9.60 10.25 13.86
N THR A 15 9.22 9.90 15.09
CA THR A 15 9.94 10.33 16.31
C THR A 15 11.21 9.54 16.57
N THR A 16 11.26 8.25 16.20
CA THR A 16 12.40 7.36 16.49
C THR A 16 13.36 7.17 15.32
N ARG A 17 13.06 7.74 14.13
CA ARG A 17 13.92 7.61 12.95
C ARG A 17 15.35 8.09 13.27
N ARG A 18 16.31 7.21 13.05
CA ARG A 18 17.74 7.53 13.09
C ARG A 18 18.26 7.57 11.66
N GLY A 19 18.81 8.71 11.24
CA GLY A 19 19.51 8.79 9.96
C GLY A 19 20.71 7.83 9.99
N HIS A 20 20.69 6.77 9.19
CA HIS A 20 21.81 5.81 9.12
C HIS A 20 23.01 6.31 8.30
N ALA A 21 23.09 7.62 8.05
CA ALA A 21 24.21 8.24 7.35
C ALA A 21 25.44 8.27 8.27
N VAL A 22 26.54 7.70 7.80
CA VAL A 22 27.85 7.74 8.50
C VAL A 22 28.42 9.16 8.53
N LEU A 23 28.02 10.02 7.58
CA LEU A 23 28.44 11.41 7.49
C LEU A 23 27.23 12.26 7.07
N GLY A 24 26.64 13.01 8.00
CA GLY A 24 25.45 13.84 7.76
C GLY A 24 24.47 13.80 8.93
N ASP A 25 23.70 14.89 9.09
CA ASP A 25 22.78 15.10 10.21
C ASP A 25 21.89 13.88 10.49
N GLN A 26 22.06 13.32 11.68
CA GLN A 26 21.33 12.15 12.19
C GLN A 26 19.83 12.46 12.42
N GLY A 27 19.43 13.74 12.40
CA GLY A 27 18.09 14.22 12.77
C GLY A 27 17.15 14.66 11.63
N THR A 28 17.64 14.92 10.41
CA THR A 28 16.83 15.58 9.35
C THR A 28 16.74 14.83 8.02
N SER A 29 16.73 13.50 8.04
CA SER A 29 16.33 12.77 6.81
C SER A 29 14.90 13.15 6.42
N ALA A 30 14.72 13.68 5.20
CA ALA A 30 13.40 13.93 4.60
C ALA A 30 12.61 12.62 4.37
N TRP A 31 13.28 11.47 4.37
CA TRP A 31 12.65 10.16 4.15
C TRP A 31 12.18 9.52 5.44
N LEU A 32 10.97 8.94 5.39
CA LEU A 32 10.39 8.14 6.47
C LEU A 32 11.25 6.90 6.81
N PHE A 33 11.88 6.30 5.80
CA PHE A 33 12.84 5.22 5.96
C PHE A 33 14.22 5.66 5.43
N PRO A 34 15.11 6.18 6.30
CA PRO A 34 16.42 6.66 5.88
C PRO A 34 17.32 5.52 5.40
N GLY A 35 18.04 5.75 4.30
CA GLY A 35 19.09 4.87 3.80
C GLY A 35 20.44 5.13 4.49
N GLY A 36 21.47 4.37 4.08
CA GLY A 36 22.84 4.56 4.58
C GLY A 36 23.58 5.74 3.95
N GLN A 37 23.06 6.30 2.86
CA GLN A 37 23.56 7.52 2.23
C GLN A 37 22.70 8.71 2.67
N PRO A 38 23.30 9.89 2.96
CA PRO A 38 22.56 11.12 3.20
C PRO A 38 21.56 11.40 2.08
N HIS A 39 20.37 11.89 2.44
CA HIS A 39 19.29 12.25 1.51
C HIS A 39 18.74 11.13 0.61
N ARG A 40 19.12 9.87 0.83
CA ARG A 40 18.61 8.73 0.06
C ARG A 40 17.68 7.86 0.90
N PRO A 41 16.55 7.40 0.35
CA PRO A 41 15.73 6.42 1.05
C PRO A 41 16.45 5.07 1.12
N VAL A 42 16.02 4.22 2.04
CA VAL A 42 16.40 2.79 2.03
C VAL A 42 16.01 2.16 0.68
N SER A 43 16.87 1.31 0.13
CA SER A 43 16.53 0.57 -1.10
C SER A 43 15.40 -0.43 -0.83
N ALA A 44 14.59 -0.69 -1.87
CA ALA A 44 13.48 -1.63 -1.79
C ALA A 44 13.92 -3.03 -1.33
N ASP A 45 15.05 -3.52 -1.82
CA ASP A 45 15.61 -4.83 -1.43
C ASP A 45 15.99 -4.88 0.05
N ARG A 46 16.62 -3.82 0.54
CA ARG A 46 17.07 -3.74 1.94
C ARG A 46 15.89 -3.58 2.89
N LEU A 47 14.89 -2.79 2.51
CA LEU A 47 13.63 -2.71 3.25
C LEU A 47 12.92 -4.06 3.26
N GLY A 48 12.83 -4.73 2.11
CA GLY A 48 12.25 -6.05 1.98
C GLY A 48 12.98 -7.09 2.84
N GLN A 49 14.31 -7.04 2.91
CA GLN A 49 15.10 -7.90 3.79
C GLN A 49 14.79 -7.64 5.27
N ARG A 50 14.74 -6.37 5.69
CA ARG A 50 14.38 -6.00 7.08
C ARG A 50 12.99 -6.50 7.46
N LEU A 51 12.02 -6.37 6.56
CA LEU A 51 10.66 -6.88 6.76
C LEU A 51 10.65 -8.40 6.87
N ARG A 52 11.41 -9.11 6.02
CA ARG A 52 11.54 -10.58 6.11
C ARG A 52 12.13 -11.05 7.43
N LEU A 53 13.09 -10.31 8.00
CA LEU A 53 13.70 -10.65 9.29
C LEU A 53 12.69 -10.59 10.44
N ILE A 54 11.67 -9.74 10.35
CA ILE A 54 10.57 -9.67 11.34
C ILE A 54 9.37 -10.55 10.94
N GLY A 55 9.56 -11.49 10.01
CA GLY A 55 8.54 -12.45 9.57
C GLY A 55 7.56 -11.93 8.50
N LEU A 56 7.69 -10.67 8.07
CA LEU A 56 6.82 -10.10 7.04
C LEU A 56 7.35 -10.44 5.65
N ARG A 57 6.51 -11.02 4.80
CA ARG A 57 6.83 -11.28 3.39
C ARG A 57 6.14 -10.23 2.52
N PRO A 58 6.81 -9.14 2.12
CA PRO A 58 6.13 -7.95 1.57
C PRO A 58 5.27 -8.24 0.34
N ALA A 59 5.75 -9.11 -0.55
CA ALA A 59 5.00 -9.51 -1.74
C ALA A 59 3.74 -10.30 -1.39
N GLN A 60 3.84 -11.25 -0.46
CA GLN A 60 2.72 -12.08 -0.04
C GLN A 60 1.68 -11.28 0.75
N THR A 61 2.14 -10.44 1.70
CA THR A 61 1.27 -9.54 2.47
C THR A 61 0.56 -8.53 1.57
N ARG A 62 1.25 -8.04 0.52
CA ARG A 62 0.62 -7.17 -0.48
C ARG A 62 -0.46 -7.91 -1.25
N SER A 63 -0.18 -9.12 -1.74
CA SER A 63 -1.18 -9.93 -2.44
C SER A 63 -2.38 -10.21 -1.55
N THR A 64 -2.20 -10.63 -0.30
CA THR A 64 -3.31 -10.93 0.61
C THR A 64 -4.17 -9.71 0.91
N ALA A 65 -3.55 -8.53 1.13
CA ALA A 65 -4.29 -7.29 1.33
C ALA A 65 -5.06 -6.87 0.07
N LEU A 66 -4.46 -7.08 -1.12
CA LEU A 66 -5.14 -6.83 -2.39
C LEU A 66 -6.31 -7.78 -2.62
N PHE A 67 -6.16 -9.06 -2.27
CA PHE A 67 -7.23 -10.05 -2.32
C PHE A 67 -8.40 -9.66 -1.42
N GLN A 68 -8.12 -9.27 -0.17
CA GLN A 68 -9.14 -8.77 0.76
C GLN A 68 -9.87 -7.54 0.21
N LEU A 69 -9.12 -6.54 -0.28
CA LEU A 69 -9.71 -5.36 -0.90
C LEU A 69 -10.54 -5.72 -2.15
N ALA A 70 -10.12 -6.72 -2.91
CA ALA A 70 -10.82 -7.15 -4.12
C ALA A 70 -12.11 -7.93 -3.84
N THR A 71 -12.29 -8.49 -2.64
CA THR A 71 -13.58 -9.03 -2.19
C THR A 71 -14.56 -7.92 -1.83
N GLU A 72 -14.09 -6.80 -1.29
CA GLU A 72 -14.94 -5.71 -0.78
C GLU A 72 -15.22 -4.62 -1.83
N LEU A 73 -14.34 -4.45 -2.81
CA LEU A 73 -14.35 -3.32 -3.74
C LEU A 73 -14.55 -3.79 -5.19
N PRO A 74 -15.40 -3.10 -5.98
CA PRO A 74 -15.54 -3.39 -7.39
C PRO A 74 -14.24 -3.15 -8.17
N ALA A 75 -14.00 -3.96 -9.21
CA ALA A 75 -12.80 -3.87 -10.05
C ALA A 75 -12.52 -2.46 -10.60
N ALA A 76 -13.55 -1.71 -10.97
CA ALA A 76 -13.42 -0.32 -11.43
C ALA A 76 -12.89 0.62 -10.34
N VAL A 77 -13.34 0.43 -9.10
CA VAL A 77 -12.89 1.22 -7.95
C VAL A 77 -11.45 0.83 -7.60
N LEU A 78 -11.13 -0.47 -7.59
CA LEU A 78 -9.77 -0.98 -7.39
C LEU A 78 -8.79 -0.46 -8.43
N ALA A 79 -9.15 -0.51 -9.72
CA ALA A 79 -8.32 -0.01 -10.81
C ALA A 79 -7.95 1.46 -10.62
N ARG A 80 -8.94 2.29 -10.25
CA ARG A 80 -8.75 3.71 -9.97
C ARG A 80 -7.91 3.96 -8.71
N MET A 81 -8.14 3.20 -7.63
CA MET A 81 -7.41 3.37 -6.37
C MET A 81 -5.95 2.93 -6.46
N LEU A 82 -5.68 1.88 -7.23
CA LEU A 82 -4.35 1.29 -7.35
C LEU A 82 -3.58 1.76 -8.59
N GLY A 83 -4.23 2.52 -9.48
CA GLY A 83 -3.64 2.99 -10.74
C GLY A 83 -3.28 1.85 -11.69
N ILE A 84 -3.99 0.72 -11.63
CA ILE A 84 -3.76 -0.46 -12.47
C ILE A 84 -4.78 -0.55 -13.59
N HIS A 85 -4.41 -1.22 -14.69
CA HIS A 85 -5.32 -1.45 -15.81
C HIS A 85 -6.56 -2.24 -15.36
N ILE A 86 -7.75 -1.86 -15.86
CA ILE A 86 -9.04 -2.44 -15.45
C ILE A 86 -9.07 -3.97 -15.60
N ASN A 87 -8.47 -4.51 -16.67
CA ASN A 87 -8.37 -5.96 -16.86
C ASN A 87 -7.61 -6.67 -15.73
N VAL A 88 -6.56 -6.04 -15.18
CA VAL A 88 -5.80 -6.60 -14.05
C VAL A 88 -6.68 -6.62 -12.79
N ALA A 89 -7.45 -5.55 -12.56
CA ALA A 89 -8.38 -5.47 -11.44
C ALA A 89 -9.54 -6.49 -11.56
N VAL A 90 -10.07 -6.72 -12.76
CA VAL A 90 -11.12 -7.73 -13.03
C VAL A 90 -10.60 -9.14 -12.77
N GLN A 91 -9.38 -9.46 -13.22
CA GLN A 91 -8.76 -10.76 -12.93
C GLN A 91 -8.62 -10.98 -11.42
N TRP A 92 -8.15 -9.98 -10.68
CA TRP A 92 -8.04 -10.08 -9.23
C TRP A 92 -9.40 -10.23 -8.53
N GLN A 93 -10.44 -9.55 -9.01
CA GLN A 93 -11.79 -9.71 -8.47
C GLN A 93 -12.35 -11.12 -8.71
N HIS A 94 -12.11 -11.71 -9.89
CA HIS A 94 -12.45 -13.12 -10.16
C HIS A 94 -11.75 -14.09 -9.22
N TYR A 95 -10.46 -13.90 -8.96
CA TYR A 95 -9.73 -14.75 -8.01
C TYR A 95 -10.15 -14.53 -6.55
N SER A 96 -10.84 -13.43 -6.22
CA SER A 96 -11.23 -13.06 -4.85
C SER A 96 -12.67 -13.44 -4.48
N ALA A 97 -13.40 -14.10 -5.39
CA ALA A 97 -14.80 -14.52 -5.22
C ALA A 97 -15.77 -13.38 -4.77
N GLY A 98 -15.48 -12.13 -5.13
CA GLY A 98 -16.27 -10.98 -4.69
C GLY A 98 -17.66 -10.92 -5.36
N ASP A 99 -18.72 -10.84 -4.56
CA ASP A 99 -20.11 -10.73 -5.03
C ASP A 99 -20.51 -9.25 -5.18
N TRP A 100 -20.43 -8.73 -6.40
CA TRP A 100 -20.53 -7.30 -6.73
C TRP A 100 -21.89 -6.89 -7.31
N THR A 101 -22.87 -7.79 -7.24
CA THR A 101 -24.20 -7.66 -7.85
C THR A 101 -24.90 -6.34 -7.46
N ASN A 102 -24.68 -5.84 -6.24
CA ASN A 102 -25.19 -4.54 -5.78
C ASN A 102 -24.51 -3.32 -6.43
N TYR A 103 -23.19 -3.35 -6.67
CA TYR A 103 -22.51 -2.25 -7.36
C TYR A 103 -22.93 -2.18 -8.83
N ALA A 104 -23.13 -3.32 -9.48
CA ALA A 104 -23.67 -3.39 -10.84
C ALA A 104 -25.02 -2.66 -10.95
N ALA A 105 -25.90 -2.92 -9.97
CA ALA A 105 -27.22 -2.31 -9.89
C ALA A 105 -27.18 -0.81 -9.61
N ASP A 106 -26.21 -0.33 -8.81
CA ASP A 106 -26.05 1.11 -8.55
C ASP A 106 -25.47 1.87 -9.76
N VAL A 107 -24.48 1.26 -10.45
CA VAL A 107 -23.93 1.82 -11.69
C VAL A 107 -24.97 1.87 -12.81
N SER A 108 -25.80 0.84 -12.95
CA SER A 108 -26.85 0.83 -13.98
C SER A 108 -27.96 1.85 -13.73
N ARG A 109 -28.16 2.24 -12.46
CA ARG A 109 -29.11 3.28 -12.04
C ARG A 109 -28.55 4.70 -12.14
N ARG A 110 -27.24 4.88 -12.33
CA ARG A 110 -26.66 6.24 -12.47
C ARG A 110 -27.06 6.86 -13.81
N PRO A 111 -27.75 8.01 -13.81
CA PRO A 111 -28.04 8.72 -15.06
C PRO A 111 -26.72 9.17 -15.70
N LYS A 112 -26.59 8.93 -17.01
CA LYS A 112 -25.45 9.38 -17.82
C LYS A 112 -25.49 10.91 -17.87
N THR A 113 -24.77 11.57 -16.98
CA THR A 113 -24.52 13.01 -17.11
C THR A 113 -23.44 13.18 -18.17
N LEU A 114 -23.86 13.59 -19.37
CA LEU A 114 -23.01 14.14 -20.42
C LEU A 114 -22.66 15.59 -20.06
#